data_AF-A0A1V9ZUT0-F1
#
_entry.id   AF-A0A1V9ZUT0-F1
#
_cell.length_a   1.000
_cell.length_b   1.000
_cell.length_c   1.000
_cell.angle_alpha   90.00
_cell.angle_beta   90.00
_cell.angle_gamma   90.00
#
_symmetry.space_group_name_H-M   'P 1'
#
loop_
_entity.id
_entity.type
_entity.pdbx_description
1 polymer ?
#
loop_
_entity_poly.entity_id
_entity_poly.type
_entity_poly.pdbx_seq_one_letter_code
_entity_poly.pdbx_strand_id
1 'polypeptide(L)' 'DGATPLYVAAQNVHNDTVPLLLSSGANIDQAKNDGATPLFIAAENGHNDTVSLLLSNGAKIDQKQCHCVIALILKHYE' A
#
# COMPACT_ATOMS: atom_id res chain seq x y z
N ASP A 1 -16.22 7.43 1.46
CA ASP A 1 -14.77 7.47 1.15
C ASP A 1 -14.12 6.12 0.87
N GLY A 2 -14.70 4.97 1.27
CA GLY A 2 -14.19 3.64 0.89
C GLY A 2 -12.83 3.28 1.49
N ALA A 3 -12.28 4.12 2.38
CA ALA A 3 -10.98 3.91 2.98
C ALA A 3 -11.00 2.69 3.89
N THR A 4 -10.10 1.74 3.62
CA THR A 4 -9.92 0.58 4.49
C THR A 4 -9.01 0.93 5.66
N PRO A 5 -9.09 0.21 6.79
CA PRO A 5 -8.14 0.37 7.88
C PRO A 5 -6.68 0.22 7.40
N LEU A 6 -6.44 -0.67 6.45
CA LEU A 6 -5.13 -0.91 5.86
C LEU A 6 -4.63 0.29 5.03
N TYR A 7 -5.53 0.95 4.29
CA TYR A 7 -5.22 2.19 3.58
C TYR A 7 -4.78 3.31 4.55
N VAL A 8 -5.51 3.49 5.64
CA VAL A 8 -5.20 4.52 6.64
C VAL A 8 -3.89 4.20 7.38
N ALA A 9 -3.63 2.93 7.69
CA ALA A 9 -2.35 2.50 8.25
C ALA A 9 -1.18 2.80 7.30
N ALA A 10 -1.36 2.49 6.02
CA ALA A 10 -0.36 2.73 4.98
C ALA A 10 -0.07 4.23 4.77
N GLN A 11 -1.09 5.08 4.93
CA GLN A 11 -0.98 6.53 4.86
C GLN A 11 -0.22 7.16 6.04
N ASN A 12 -0.19 6.53 7.22
CA ASN A 12 0.31 7.17 8.45
C ASN A 12 1.61 6.55 9.04
N VAL A 13 2.39 5.77 8.27
CA VAL A 13 3.63 5.08 8.75
C VAL A 13 3.37 4.12 9.92
N HIS A 14 2.14 3.66 10.14
CA HIS A 14 1.86 2.75 11.25
C HIS A 14 2.28 1.31 10.88
N ASN A 15 3.59 1.09 10.71
CA ASN A 15 4.18 -0.15 10.22
C ASN A 15 3.78 -1.35 11.07
N ASP A 16 3.61 -1.18 12.38
CA ASP A 16 3.19 -2.25 13.29
C ASP A 16 1.72 -2.65 13.11
N THR A 17 0.89 -1.73 12.60
CA THR A 17 -0.54 -1.99 12.38
C THR A 17 -0.81 -2.74 11.08
N VAL A 18 0.07 -2.62 10.09
CA VAL A 18 -0.09 -3.29 8.79
C VAL A 18 -0.08 -4.83 8.94
N PRO A 19 0.90 -5.47 9.62
CA PRO A 19 0.88 -6.91 9.90
C PRO A 19 -0.35 -7.35 10.69
N LEU A 20 -0.79 -6.56 11.67
CA LEU A 20 -1.95 -6.89 12.50
C LEU A 20 -3.24 -6.92 11.65
N LEU A 21 -3.40 -5.94 10.76
CA LEU A 21 -4.54 -5.88 9.85
C LEU A 21 -4.51 -7.02 8.83
N LEU A 22 -3.34 -7.33 8.26
CA LEU A 22 -3.18 -8.46 7.34
C LEU A 22 -3.46 -9.80 8.03
N SER A 23 -2.96 -10.01 9.25
CA SER A 23 -3.26 -11.21 10.06
C SER A 23 -4.74 -11.29 10.46
N SER A 24 -5.45 -10.16 10.50
CA SER A 24 -6.90 -10.12 10.76
C SER A 24 -7.73 -10.41 9.50
N GLY A 25 -7.09 -10.71 8.36
CA GLY A 25 -7.75 -11.00 7.09
C GLY A 25 -8.10 -9.75 6.27
N ALA A 26 -7.47 -8.60 6.54
CA ALA A 26 -7.62 -7.42 5.69
C ALA A 26 -7.15 -7.73 4.27
N ASN A 27 -7.94 -7.31 3.28
CA ASN A 27 -7.56 -7.46 1.89
C ASN A 27 -6.48 -6.44 1.52
N ILE A 28 -5.29 -6.94 1.22
CA ILE A 28 -4.08 -6.15 0.94
C ILE A 28 -4.22 -5.26 -0.30
N ASP A 29 -5.01 -5.69 -1.28
CA ASP A 29 -5.22 -5.01 -2.56
C ASP A 29 -6.52 -4.18 -2.57
N GLN A 30 -7.23 -4.08 -1.44
CA GLN A 30 -8.52 -3.41 -1.42
C GLN A 30 -8.37 -1.91 -1.61
N ALA A 31 -8.82 -1.45 -2.78
CA ALA A 31 -8.83 -0.05 -3.16
C ALA A 31 -9.97 0.75 -2.52
N LYS A 32 -9.73 2.05 -2.33
CA LYS A 32 -10.75 3.07 -2.08
C LYS A 32 -11.69 3.21 -3.28
N ASN A 33 -12.76 3.99 -3.08
CA ASN A 33 -13.73 4.33 -4.13
C ASN A 33 -13.11 5.03 -5.36
N ASP A 34 -11.97 5.70 -5.19
CA ASP A 34 -11.20 6.35 -6.26
C ASP A 34 -10.19 5.40 -6.93
N GLY A 35 -10.15 4.14 -6.50
CA GLY A 35 -9.21 3.14 -7.00
C GLY A 35 -7.85 3.15 -6.31
N ALA A 36 -7.58 4.03 -5.33
CA ALA A 36 -6.30 4.07 -4.62
C ALA A 36 -6.13 2.88 -3.65
N THR A 37 -4.99 2.18 -3.70
CA THR A 37 -4.68 1.01 -2.87
C THR A 37 -3.80 1.39 -1.66
N PRO A 38 -3.69 0.54 -0.64
CA PRO A 38 -2.75 0.77 0.46
C PRO A 38 -1.29 0.91 -0.02
N LEU A 39 -0.90 0.12 -1.05
CA LEU A 39 0.43 0.22 -1.66
C LEU A 39 0.64 1.58 -2.35
N PHE A 40 -0.38 2.10 -3.04
CA PHE A 40 -0.35 3.42 -3.68
C PHE A 40 0.01 4.51 -2.69
N ILE A 41 -0.77 4.62 -1.60
CA ILE A 41 -0.63 5.73 -0.66
C ILE A 41 0.65 5.61 0.17
N ALA A 42 1.11 4.39 0.47
CA ALA A 42 2.42 4.19 1.09
C ALA A 42 3.55 4.67 0.18
N ALA A 43 3.50 4.32 -1.11
CA ALA A 43 4.50 4.75 -2.08
C ALA A 43 4.44 6.27 -2.31
N GLU A 44 3.25 6.84 -2.50
CA GLU A 44 3.06 8.28 -2.70
C GLU A 44 3.63 9.12 -1.54
N ASN A 45 3.49 8.65 -0.29
CA ASN A 45 4.07 9.30 0.87
C ASN A 45 5.55 8.97 1.13
N GLY A 46 6.17 8.09 0.33
CA GLY A 46 7.57 7.68 0.53
C GLY A 46 7.78 6.77 1.74
N HIS A 47 6.76 6.02 2.15
CA HIS A 47 6.81 5.11 3.31
C HIS A 47 7.44 3.78 2.92
N ASN A 48 8.76 3.82 2.82
CA ASN A 48 9.55 2.76 2.22
C ASN A 48 9.42 1.40 2.91
N ASP A 49 9.41 1.41 4.23
CA ASP A 49 9.23 0.20 5.06
C ASP A 49 7.85 -0.41 4.85
N THR A 50 6.81 0.44 4.81
CA THR A 50 5.42 0.01 4.55
C THR A 50 5.26 -0.61 3.17
N VAL A 51 5.87 0.00 2.15
CA VAL A 51 5.86 -0.54 0.78
C VAL A 51 6.51 -1.92 0.76
N SER A 52 7.69 -2.05 1.37
CA SER A 52 8.42 -3.33 1.47
C SER A 52 7.60 -4.39 2.20
N LEU A 53 6.93 -4.00 3.29
CA LEU A 53 6.10 -4.90 4.08
C LEU A 53 4.86 -5.36 3.31
N LEU A 54 4.17 -4.46 2.62
CA LEU A 54 3.02 -4.80 1.77
C LEU A 54 3.43 -5.74 0.63
N LEU A 55 4.54 -5.46 -0.07
CA LEU A 55 5.05 -6.33 -1.14
C LEU A 55 5.47 -7.71 -0.62
N SER A 56 6.13 -7.76 0.54
CA SER A 56 6.52 -9.02 1.19
C SER A 56 5.30 -9.87 1.60
N ASN A 57 4.16 -9.23 1.84
CA ASN A 57 2.88 -9.90 2.12
C ASN A 57 2.05 -10.18 0.85
N GLY A 58 2.62 -9.97 -0.33
CA GLY A 58 1.98 -10.32 -1.61
C GLY A 58 1.06 -9.25 -2.18
N ALA A 59 1.21 -7.98 -1.77
CA ALA A 59 0.48 -6.87 -2.39
C ALA A 59 0.76 -6.82 -3.90
N LYS A 60 -0.30 -6.69 -4.70
CA LYS A 60 -0.16 -6.56 -6.13
C LYS A 60 0.19 -5.12 -6.49
N ILE A 61 1.20 -4.99 -7.33
CA ILE A 61 1.50 -3.74 -8.00
C ILE A 61 0.43 -3.57 -9.07
N ASP A 62 -0.65 -2.85 -8.75
CA ASP A 62 -1.68 -2.55 -9.73
C ASP A 62 -1.19 -1.45 -10.67
N GLN A 63 -0.89 -1.83 -11.92
CA GLN A 63 -0.45 -0.91 -12.96
C GLN A 63 -1.59 -0.02 -13.48
N LYS A 64 -2.85 -0.25 -13.06
CA LYS A 64 -3.99 0.59 -13.46
C LYS A 64 -4.03 1.95 -12.78
N GLN A 65 -3.29 2.14 -11.69
CA GLN A 65 -3.05 3.46 -11.12
C GLN A 65 -2.00 4.20 -11.96
N CYS A 66 -2.48 4.81 -13.03
CA CYS A 66 -1.80 5.82 -13.83
C CYS A 66 -1.16 6.92 -12.94
N HIS A 67 0.10 7.37 -13.08
CA HIS A 67 1.20 7.08 -14.02
C HIS A 67 2.54 7.55 -13.38
N CYS A 68 3.66 6.90 -13.69
CA CYS A 68 5.06 7.33 -13.42
C CYS A 68 5.64 7.23 -11.99
N VAL A 69 4.97 7.67 -10.91
CA VAL A 69 5.64 7.81 -9.60
C VAL A 69 5.89 6.49 -8.88
N ILE A 70 4.88 5.62 -8.78
CA ILE A 70 5.00 4.32 -8.07
C ILE A 70 6.06 3.43 -8.72
N ALA A 71 6.09 3.37 -10.06
CA ALA A 71 7.08 2.58 -10.78
C ALA A 71 8.51 3.07 -10.53
N LEU A 72 8.74 4.38 -10.34
CA LEU A 72 10.05 4.92 -9.99
C LEU A 72 10.44 4.54 -8.56
N ILE A 73 9.49 4.61 -7.62
CA ILE A 73 9.74 4.26 -6.21
C ILE A 73 10.04 2.77 -6.09
N LEU A 74 9.26 1.91 -6.75
CA LEU A 74 9.46 0.45 -6.74
C LEU A 74 10.76 0.01 -7.41
N LYS A 75 11.26 0.73 -8.43
CA LYS A 75 12.57 0.46 -9.06
C LYS A 75 13.77 0.68 -8.14
N HIS A 76 13.60 1.34 -7.00
CA HIS A 76 14.64 1.45 -5.97
C HIS A 76 14.61 0.29 -4.95
N TYR A 77 13.65 -0.63 -5.05
CA TYR A 77 13.56 -1.83 -4.20
C TYR A 77 13.99 -3.13 -4.90
N GLU A 78 14.48 -3.05 -6.14
CA GLU A 78 15.07 -4.18 -6.88
C GLU A 78 16.54 -4.42 -6.49
#